data_AF-A0A255ZGB1-F1
#
_entry.id   AF-A0A255ZGB1-F1
#
_cell.length_a   1.000
_cell.length_b   1.000
_cell.length_c   1.000
_cell.angle_alpha   90.00
_cell.angle_beta   90.00
_cell.angle_gamma   90.00
#
_symmetry.space_group_name_H-M   'P 1'
#
loop_
_entity.id
_entity.type
_entity.pdbx_description
1 polymer ?
#
loop_
_entity_poly.entity_id
_entity_poly.type
_entity_poly.pdbx_seq_one_letter_code
_entity_poly.pdbx_strand_id
1 'polypeptide(L)'
;MKVAGLPHGGGWDKLLDKLREADASVISNVERMIGNLYSDIVIAGTKDIFVYPLDQVQTEALHAALTGIEVSQSSYQDSYPFPLSPTQLANESTDHKLVKKVTHSNGDISLILCAKRSEEERTSYQYNEVTEAVKMAFDGFDEFVTIKRSNYQVFDVVNLRKSLHRIEVLVDQPTKLRPPETNEKRGVAILGRLAHYSDVLQAIYHANTPLNLAPCISGLYLAKREGRVSHLSFRTPTGLVNRGAKASEDLRVDAFIQGGIDIVGEVTPYDVTVAWDSIINVTGAVSVQVGMPISGLATDSFHVRHARIIDARGDNAVTVVVNKLVSYASN
;
A
#
# COMPACT_ATOMS: atom_id res chain seq x y z
N MET A 1 -13.49 18.00 6.17
CA MET A 1 -13.16 19.13 7.09
C MET A 1 -13.92 20.41 6.77
N LYS A 2 -13.88 20.96 5.54
CA LYS A 2 -14.61 22.20 5.19
C LYS A 2 -16.13 22.09 5.34
N VAL A 3 -16.64 20.90 5.00
CA VAL A 3 -18.07 20.53 5.08
C VAL A 3 -18.59 20.44 6.52
N ALA A 4 -17.70 20.36 7.52
CA ALA A 4 -18.07 20.28 8.95
C ALA A 4 -17.85 21.60 9.71
N GLY A 5 -17.60 22.73 9.02
CA GLY A 5 -17.31 24.01 9.67
C GLY A 5 -15.96 24.07 10.40
N LEU A 6 -15.07 23.10 10.16
CA LEU A 6 -13.77 23.04 10.84
C LEU A 6 -12.68 23.79 10.05
N PRO A 7 -11.87 24.61 10.72
CA PRO A 7 -10.78 25.36 10.08
C PRO A 7 -9.68 24.44 9.57
N HIS A 8 -9.06 24.84 8.47
CA HIS A 8 -7.94 24.15 7.83
C HIS A 8 -6.60 24.63 8.38
N GLY A 9 -5.59 23.75 8.39
CA GLY A 9 -4.17 24.14 8.49
C GLY A 9 -3.57 24.33 9.89
N GLY A 10 -4.16 23.75 10.94
CA GLY A 10 -3.72 23.98 12.32
C GLY A 10 -2.80 22.93 12.97
N GLY A 11 -2.68 21.73 12.39
CA GLY A 11 -2.07 20.58 13.08
C GLY A 11 -3.04 19.93 14.09
N TRP A 12 -2.68 18.75 14.62
CA TRP A 12 -3.51 17.97 15.54
C TRP A 12 -3.76 18.69 16.86
N ASP A 13 -2.77 19.39 17.40
CA ASP A 13 -2.88 20.09 18.68
C ASP A 13 -3.97 21.18 18.65
N LYS A 14 -3.99 22.00 17.59
CA LYS A 14 -5.03 23.03 17.43
C LYS A 14 -6.42 22.44 17.18
N LEU A 15 -6.51 21.26 16.60
CA LEU A 15 -7.78 20.55 16.48
C LEU A 15 -8.24 20.09 17.86
N LEU A 16 -7.35 19.51 18.66
CA LEU A 16 -7.66 19.06 20.02
C LEU A 16 -8.09 20.23 20.91
N ASP A 17 -7.38 21.36 20.86
CA ASP A 17 -7.75 22.56 21.64
C ASP A 17 -9.14 23.07 21.28
N LYS A 18 -9.50 23.07 19.98
CA LYS A 18 -10.84 23.47 19.55
C LYS A 18 -11.92 22.47 19.93
N LEU A 19 -11.61 21.18 19.95
CA LEU A 19 -12.56 20.15 20.37
C LEU A 19 -12.84 20.21 21.88
N ARG A 20 -11.91 20.71 22.70
CA ARG A 20 -12.13 20.91 24.15
C ARG A 20 -13.21 21.94 24.45
N GLU A 21 -13.36 22.95 23.58
CA GLU A 21 -14.32 24.04 23.74
C GLU A 21 -15.58 23.86 22.87
N ALA A 22 -15.62 22.82 22.04
CA ALA A 22 -16.72 22.55 21.13
C ALA A 22 -17.92 21.91 21.83
N ASP A 23 -19.12 22.16 21.29
CA ASP A 23 -20.31 21.45 21.73
C ASP A 23 -20.28 19.95 21.33
N ALA A 24 -21.11 19.16 22.01
CA ALA A 24 -21.19 17.72 21.78
C ALA A 24 -21.52 17.34 20.32
N SER A 25 -22.30 18.18 19.61
CA SER A 25 -22.70 17.90 18.23
C SER A 25 -21.53 18.04 17.26
N VAL A 26 -20.67 19.04 17.47
CA VAL A 26 -19.43 19.24 16.70
C VAL A 26 -18.46 18.09 16.98
N ILE A 27 -18.26 17.72 18.25
CA ILE A 27 -17.41 16.59 18.63
C ILE A 27 -17.85 15.31 17.92
N SER A 28 -19.14 14.93 18.03
CA SER A 28 -19.66 13.73 17.37
C SER A 28 -19.53 13.76 15.84
N ASN A 29 -19.66 14.94 15.22
CA ASN A 29 -19.45 15.08 13.78
C ASN A 29 -17.98 14.91 13.38
N VAL A 30 -17.05 15.43 14.18
CA VAL A 30 -15.61 15.27 13.96
C VAL A 30 -15.19 13.81 14.15
N GLU A 31 -15.64 13.16 15.23
CA GLU A 31 -15.38 11.75 15.50
C GLU A 31 -15.88 10.87 14.36
N ARG A 32 -17.09 11.11 13.87
CA ARG A 32 -17.65 10.39 12.71
C ARG A 32 -16.80 10.59 11.46
N MET A 33 -16.40 11.83 11.17
CA MET A 33 -15.59 12.16 9.99
C MET A 33 -14.20 11.51 10.07
N ILE A 34 -13.53 11.57 11.23
CA ILE A 34 -12.22 10.96 11.44
C ILE A 34 -12.33 9.43 11.39
N GLY A 35 -13.35 8.85 12.03
CA GLY A 35 -13.60 7.41 12.01
C GLY A 35 -13.85 6.88 10.60
N ASN A 36 -14.62 7.60 9.78
CA ASN A 36 -14.84 7.26 8.37
C ASN A 36 -13.53 7.36 7.57
N LEU A 37 -12.80 8.46 7.69
CA LEU A 37 -11.51 8.64 7.03
C LEU A 37 -10.51 7.55 7.41
N TYR A 38 -10.45 7.20 8.69
CA TYR A 38 -9.57 6.17 9.20
C TYR A 38 -9.95 4.79 8.64
N SER A 39 -11.24 4.48 8.60
CA SER A 39 -11.76 3.23 7.99
C SER A 39 -11.42 3.15 6.50
N ASP A 40 -11.53 4.26 5.77
CA ASP A 40 -11.15 4.34 4.35
C ASP A 40 -9.65 4.10 4.14
N ILE A 41 -8.81 4.66 5.03
CA ILE A 41 -7.35 4.46 4.98
C ILE A 41 -6.97 3.01 5.34
N VAL A 42 -7.66 2.40 6.31
CA VAL A 42 -7.49 0.99 6.69
C VAL A 42 -7.69 0.09 5.48
N ILE A 43 -8.73 0.35 4.67
CA ILE A 43 -9.06 -0.46 3.50
C ILE A 43 -8.15 -0.15 2.31
N ALA A 44 -7.95 1.14 1.99
CA ALA A 44 -7.37 1.57 0.72
C ALA A 44 -5.95 2.13 0.86
N GLY A 45 -5.74 3.05 1.81
CA GLY A 45 -4.49 3.69 2.21
C GLY A 45 -3.30 3.65 1.24
N THR A 46 -2.11 3.37 1.78
CA THR A 46 -0.94 3.01 0.98
C THR A 46 -0.75 1.50 1.06
N LYS A 47 -0.90 0.81 -0.07
CA LYS A 47 -0.89 -0.66 -0.14
C LYS A 47 -0.08 -1.13 -1.33
N ASP A 48 0.63 -2.23 -1.17
CA ASP A 48 1.15 -2.98 -2.32
C ASP A 48 0.09 -4.00 -2.76
N ILE A 49 -0.25 -4.02 -4.04
CA ILE A 49 -1.34 -4.83 -4.58
C ILE A 49 -0.85 -5.92 -5.53
N PHE A 50 -1.34 -7.13 -5.30
CA PHE A 50 -1.22 -8.28 -6.19
C PHE A 50 -2.59 -8.56 -6.81
N VAL A 51 -2.63 -8.81 -8.12
CA VAL A 51 -3.87 -9.06 -8.85
C VAL A 51 -3.86 -10.48 -9.40
N TYR A 52 -4.89 -11.26 -9.11
CA TYR A 52 -5.04 -12.64 -9.59
C TYR A 52 -6.31 -12.71 -10.44
N PRO A 53 -6.18 -12.79 -11.78
CA PRO A 53 -7.31 -13.02 -12.68
C PRO A 53 -7.97 -14.36 -12.38
N LEU A 54 -9.30 -14.41 -12.54
CA LEU A 54 -10.12 -15.60 -12.41
C LEU A 54 -10.93 -15.78 -13.70
N ASP A 55 -11.32 -17.02 -13.98
CA ASP A 55 -12.43 -17.25 -14.90
C ASP A 55 -13.79 -17.12 -14.16
N GLN A 56 -14.89 -17.18 -14.92
CA GLN A 56 -16.23 -17.04 -14.38
C GLN A 56 -16.59 -18.18 -13.40
N VAL A 57 -16.16 -19.42 -13.68
CA VAL A 57 -16.46 -20.59 -12.83
C VAL A 57 -15.73 -20.47 -11.49
N GLN A 58 -14.46 -20.13 -11.52
CA GLN A 58 -13.64 -19.83 -10.34
C GLN A 58 -14.23 -18.66 -9.54
N THR A 59 -14.69 -17.61 -10.22
CA THR A 59 -15.30 -16.43 -9.58
C THR A 59 -16.55 -16.81 -8.79
N GLU A 60 -17.49 -17.55 -9.39
CA GLU A 60 -18.73 -17.94 -8.70
C GLU A 60 -18.46 -18.95 -7.56
N ALA A 61 -17.58 -19.93 -7.79
CA ALA A 61 -17.20 -20.89 -6.76
C ALA A 61 -16.57 -20.20 -5.55
N LEU A 62 -15.66 -19.25 -5.80
CA LEU A 62 -15.04 -18.48 -4.73
C LEU A 62 -16.04 -17.54 -4.05
N HIS A 63 -16.89 -16.85 -4.81
CA HIS A 63 -17.92 -15.98 -4.23
C HIS A 63 -18.83 -16.76 -3.26
N ALA A 64 -19.28 -17.95 -3.64
CA ALA A 64 -20.07 -18.83 -2.78
C ALA A 64 -19.31 -19.19 -1.49
N ALA A 65 -18.04 -19.60 -1.62
CA ALA A 65 -17.20 -19.93 -0.47
C ALA A 65 -16.99 -18.73 0.48
N LEU A 66 -16.63 -17.56 -0.05
CA LEU A 66 -16.38 -16.36 0.75
C LEU A 66 -17.64 -15.82 1.41
N THR A 67 -18.80 -16.00 0.78
CA THR A 67 -20.10 -15.62 1.36
C THR A 67 -20.36 -16.37 2.67
N GLY A 68 -19.96 -17.64 2.76
CA GLY A 68 -20.13 -18.48 3.94
C GLY A 68 -19.11 -18.28 5.06
N ILE A 69 -18.05 -17.47 4.85
CA ILE A 69 -17.00 -17.30 5.86
C ILE A 69 -17.54 -16.57 7.09
N GLU A 70 -17.31 -17.16 8.26
CA GLU A 70 -17.51 -16.53 9.55
C GLU A 70 -16.19 -15.97 10.10
N VAL A 71 -16.27 -14.78 10.68
CA VAL A 71 -15.13 -14.13 11.32
C VAL A 71 -14.99 -14.69 12.73
N SER A 72 -13.87 -15.36 13.00
CA SER A 72 -13.58 -15.87 14.34
C SER A 72 -13.31 -14.74 15.33
N GLN A 73 -13.71 -14.95 16.59
CA GLN A 73 -13.46 -14.02 17.68
C GLN A 73 -11.95 -13.77 17.87
N SER A 74 -11.58 -12.50 17.99
CA SER A 74 -10.21 -12.08 18.28
C SER A 74 -10.18 -10.67 18.86
N SER A 75 -9.12 -10.35 19.60
CA SER A 75 -8.88 -8.99 20.11
C SER A 75 -8.93 -7.92 19.00
N TYR A 76 -8.43 -8.24 17.80
CA TYR A 76 -8.50 -7.33 16.67
C TYR A 76 -9.94 -7.07 16.20
N GLN A 77 -10.85 -8.04 16.32
CA GLN A 77 -12.25 -7.86 15.96
C GLN A 77 -12.93 -6.84 16.88
N ASP A 78 -12.67 -6.91 18.18
CA ASP A 78 -13.26 -6.01 19.19
C ASP A 78 -12.82 -4.56 19.01
N SER A 79 -11.58 -4.36 18.56
CA SER A 79 -11.00 -3.04 18.36
C SER A 79 -11.26 -2.48 16.95
N TYR A 80 -11.62 -3.32 15.97
CA TYR A 80 -11.78 -2.91 14.58
C TYR A 80 -12.82 -1.77 14.43
N PRO A 81 -12.52 -0.69 13.67
CA PRO A 81 -11.38 -0.55 12.77
C PRO A 81 -10.07 -0.10 13.44
N PHE A 82 -10.11 0.37 14.69
CA PHE A 82 -8.97 0.95 15.38
C PHE A 82 -7.90 -0.09 15.75
N PRO A 83 -6.62 0.32 15.83
CA PRO A 83 -5.55 -0.59 16.20
C PRO A 83 -5.62 -0.91 17.69
N LEU A 84 -5.14 -2.10 18.06
CA LEU A 84 -4.95 -2.46 19.46
C LEU A 84 -3.99 -1.50 20.16
N SER A 85 -4.18 -1.33 21.48
CA SER A 85 -3.19 -0.62 22.31
C SER A 85 -1.82 -1.31 22.23
N PRO A 86 -0.70 -0.59 22.44
CA PRO A 86 0.64 -1.19 22.40
C PRO A 86 0.79 -2.43 23.29
N THR A 87 0.17 -2.42 24.48
CA THR A 87 0.20 -3.54 25.42
C THR A 87 -0.59 -4.74 24.91
N GLN A 88 -1.79 -4.53 24.36
CA GLN A 88 -2.58 -5.61 23.76
C GLN A 88 -1.87 -6.18 22.54
N LEU A 89 -1.40 -5.31 21.64
CA LEU A 89 -0.69 -5.70 20.43
C LEU A 89 0.56 -6.50 20.75
N ALA A 90 1.33 -6.16 21.79
CA ALA A 90 2.53 -6.90 22.17
C ALA A 90 2.26 -8.39 22.42
N ASN A 91 1.07 -8.74 22.92
CA ASN A 91 0.65 -10.11 23.24
C ASN A 91 0.06 -10.86 22.04
N GLU A 92 -0.17 -10.21 20.90
CA GLU A 92 -0.74 -10.86 19.71
C GLU A 92 0.30 -11.68 18.93
N SER A 93 -0.16 -12.66 18.15
CA SER A 93 0.70 -13.39 17.21
C SER A 93 0.99 -12.56 15.96
N THR A 94 2.03 -12.95 15.23
CA THR A 94 2.35 -12.41 13.90
C THR A 94 1.46 -12.99 12.80
N ASP A 95 0.63 -13.98 13.10
CA ASP A 95 -0.24 -14.61 12.10
C ASP A 95 -1.41 -13.69 11.75
N HIS A 96 -1.84 -13.76 10.49
CA HIS A 96 -3.01 -13.05 10.03
C HIS A 96 -4.29 -13.63 10.64
N LYS A 97 -5.11 -12.77 11.22
CA LYS A 97 -6.45 -13.09 11.69
C LYS A 97 -7.46 -12.36 10.81
N LEU A 98 -8.44 -13.07 10.28
CA LEU A 98 -9.58 -12.45 9.61
C LEU A 98 -10.40 -11.70 10.67
N VAL A 99 -10.60 -10.39 10.50
CA VAL A 99 -11.28 -9.54 11.49
C VAL A 99 -12.60 -8.98 10.98
N LYS A 100 -12.76 -8.88 9.67
CA LYS A 100 -13.98 -8.34 9.07
C LYS A 100 -14.17 -8.93 7.67
N LYS A 101 -15.42 -9.29 7.38
CA LYS A 101 -15.93 -9.50 6.02
C LYS A 101 -16.91 -8.38 5.70
N VAL A 102 -16.76 -7.76 4.54
CA VAL A 102 -17.67 -6.76 4.01
C VAL A 102 -18.21 -7.27 2.69
N THR A 103 -19.54 -7.40 2.60
CA THR A 103 -20.24 -7.69 1.34
C THR A 103 -20.78 -6.38 0.80
N HIS A 104 -20.36 -6.03 -0.41
CA HIS A 104 -20.73 -4.79 -1.08
C HIS A 104 -22.02 -4.98 -1.89
N SER A 105 -22.71 -3.88 -2.20
CA SER A 105 -23.97 -3.92 -2.96
C SER A 105 -23.83 -4.45 -4.38
N ASN A 106 -22.64 -4.37 -4.97
CA ASN A 106 -22.31 -4.91 -6.29
C ASN A 106 -21.93 -6.41 -6.26
N GLY A 107 -21.97 -7.06 -5.09
CA GLY A 107 -21.57 -8.45 -4.90
C GLY A 107 -20.08 -8.68 -4.69
N ASP A 108 -19.26 -7.62 -4.63
CA ASP A 108 -17.86 -7.76 -4.21
C ASP A 108 -17.78 -8.16 -2.72
N ILE A 109 -16.69 -8.84 -2.36
CA ILE A 109 -16.43 -9.23 -0.98
C ILE A 109 -15.03 -8.76 -0.59
N SER A 110 -14.93 -7.95 0.46
CA SER A 110 -13.66 -7.57 1.09
C SER A 110 -13.45 -8.35 2.38
N LEU A 111 -12.28 -8.96 2.51
CA LEU A 111 -11.80 -9.61 3.71
C LEU A 111 -10.67 -8.77 4.30
N ILE A 112 -10.83 -8.31 5.53
CA ILE A 112 -9.80 -7.53 6.23
C ILE A 112 -9.12 -8.47 7.22
N LEU A 113 -7.80 -8.56 7.11
CA LEU A 113 -6.95 -9.35 7.99
C LEU A 113 -6.03 -8.44 8.80
N CYS A 114 -5.95 -8.68 10.10
CA CYS A 114 -5.01 -7.99 10.98
C CYS A 114 -3.89 -8.92 11.41
N ALA A 115 -2.70 -8.34 11.62
CA ALA A 115 -1.58 -9.04 12.21
C ALA A 115 -0.62 -8.08 12.92
N LYS A 116 0.16 -8.61 13.87
CA LYS A 116 1.25 -7.88 14.52
C LYS A 116 2.50 -7.92 13.65
N ARG A 117 3.12 -6.78 13.45
CA ARG A 117 4.45 -6.66 12.83
C ARG A 117 5.36 -5.85 13.72
N SER A 118 6.65 -5.90 13.43
CA SER A 118 7.64 -5.12 14.16
C SER A 118 8.62 -4.46 13.20
N GLU A 119 8.96 -3.23 13.49
CA GLU A 119 10.05 -2.51 12.84
C GLU A 119 11.19 -2.27 13.82
N GLU A 120 12.41 -2.27 13.32
CA GLU A 120 13.61 -1.90 14.08
C GLU A 120 14.08 -0.54 13.62
N GLU A 121 14.14 0.40 14.56
CA GLU A 121 14.80 1.69 14.39
C GLU A 121 16.21 1.58 14.95
N ARG A 122 17.21 1.86 14.12
CA ARG A 122 18.62 1.86 14.53
C ARG A 122 19.10 3.29 14.64
N THR A 123 19.61 3.66 15.79
CA THR A 123 20.22 4.96 16.03
C THR A 123 21.66 4.76 16.48
N SER A 124 22.58 5.24 15.65
CA SER A 124 24.01 5.29 15.95
C SER A 124 24.35 6.56 16.69
N TYR A 125 25.18 6.42 17.71
CA TYR A 125 25.77 7.52 18.48
C TYR A 125 27.29 7.37 18.43
N GLN A 126 27.98 8.46 18.17
CA GLN A 126 29.42 8.55 18.34
C GLN A 126 29.79 8.46 19.82
N TYR A 127 31.04 8.09 20.12
CA TYR A 127 31.51 7.97 21.50
C TYR A 127 31.23 9.24 22.35
N ASN A 128 31.35 10.43 21.77
CA ASN A 128 31.11 11.71 22.46
C ASN A 128 29.62 12.07 22.63
N GLU A 129 28.69 11.34 21.99
CA GLU A 129 27.24 11.59 22.03
C GLU A 129 26.52 10.79 23.13
N VAL A 130 27.22 9.89 23.83
CA VAL A 130 26.67 9.12 24.95
C VAL A 130 27.13 9.66 26.30
N THR A 131 26.45 9.26 27.37
CA THR A 131 26.75 9.71 28.73
C THR A 131 28.09 9.16 29.22
N GLU A 132 28.75 9.84 30.16
CA GLU A 132 30.02 9.38 30.76
C GLU A 132 29.91 7.98 31.37
N ALA A 133 28.76 7.62 31.93
CA ALA A 133 28.53 6.27 32.45
C ALA A 133 28.62 5.19 31.34
N VAL A 134 28.13 5.48 30.13
CA VAL A 134 28.23 4.57 28.98
C VAL A 134 29.67 4.53 28.46
N LYS A 135 30.33 5.68 28.34
CA LYS A 135 31.74 5.78 27.93
C LYS A 135 32.67 4.96 28.82
N MET A 136 32.49 5.07 30.14
CA MET A 136 33.29 4.33 31.12
C MET A 136 33.00 2.82 31.10
N ALA A 137 31.74 2.41 30.91
CA ALA A 137 31.34 1.01 30.88
C ALA A 137 31.82 0.28 29.61
N PHE A 138 32.02 1.02 28.52
CA PHE A 138 32.40 0.51 27.21
C PHE A 138 33.59 1.30 26.64
N ASP A 139 34.65 1.41 27.44
CA ASP A 139 35.88 2.07 27.04
C ASP A 139 36.53 1.34 25.84
N GLY A 140 37.10 2.11 24.90
CA GLY A 140 37.70 1.58 23.67
C GLY A 140 36.74 1.27 22.50
N PHE A 141 35.44 1.58 22.62
CA PHE A 141 34.49 1.53 21.51
C PHE A 141 34.34 2.91 20.84
N ASP A 142 34.28 2.98 19.52
CA ASP A 142 34.15 4.24 18.78
C ASP A 142 32.69 4.67 18.51
N GLU A 143 31.78 3.69 18.43
CA GLU A 143 30.37 3.88 18.05
C GLU A 143 29.45 3.01 18.90
N PHE A 144 28.30 3.58 19.26
CA PHE A 144 27.21 2.90 19.96
C PHE A 144 25.98 2.83 19.07
N VAL A 145 25.52 1.63 18.77
CA VAL A 145 24.28 1.43 17.99
C VAL A 145 23.17 0.97 18.92
N THR A 146 22.13 1.78 19.05
CA THR A 146 20.90 1.38 19.72
C THR A 146 19.90 0.83 18.71
N ILE A 147 19.19 -0.23 19.10
CA ILE A 147 18.14 -0.85 18.29
C ILE A 147 16.84 -0.80 19.09
N LYS A 148 15.87 -0.03 18.61
CA LYS A 148 14.53 0.05 19.19
C LYS A 148 13.57 -0.75 18.31
N ARG A 149 13.02 -1.83 18.87
CA ARG A 149 11.98 -2.62 18.21
C ARG A 149 10.59 -2.10 18.62
N SER A 150 9.80 -1.68 17.64
CA SER A 150 8.44 -1.19 17.84
C SER A 150 7.44 -2.11 17.12
N ASN A 151 6.38 -2.52 17.82
CA ASN A 151 5.31 -3.29 17.21
C ASN A 151 4.28 -2.36 16.57
N TYR A 152 3.74 -2.77 15.42
CA TYR A 152 2.65 -2.08 14.74
C TYR A 152 1.65 -3.10 14.19
N GLN A 153 0.39 -2.69 14.07
CA GLN A 153 -0.68 -3.49 13.47
C GLN A 153 -0.78 -3.17 11.99
N VAL A 154 -0.95 -4.21 11.17
CA VAL A 154 -1.29 -4.09 9.75
C VAL A 154 -2.75 -4.42 9.52
N PHE A 155 -3.33 -3.81 8.50
CA PHE A 155 -4.68 -4.10 7.98
C PHE A 155 -4.58 -4.51 6.52
N ASP A 156 -4.24 -5.77 6.28
CA ASP A 156 -4.17 -6.34 4.95
C ASP A 156 -5.59 -6.64 4.43
N VAL A 157 -5.81 -6.50 3.13
CA VAL A 157 -7.16 -6.64 2.54
C VAL A 157 -7.12 -7.60 1.35
N VAL A 158 -8.11 -8.48 1.26
CA VAL A 158 -8.35 -9.30 0.08
C VAL A 158 -9.73 -8.97 -0.48
N ASN A 159 -9.77 -8.46 -1.71
CA ASN A 159 -11.02 -8.17 -2.39
C ASN A 159 -11.28 -9.20 -3.48
N LEU A 160 -12.45 -9.85 -3.43
CA LEU A 160 -13.03 -10.51 -4.58
C LEU A 160 -13.83 -9.48 -5.37
N ARG A 161 -13.41 -9.21 -6.60
CA ARG A 161 -14.15 -8.37 -7.55
C ARG A 161 -15.01 -9.26 -8.42
N LYS A 162 -16.27 -9.46 -8.03
CA LYS A 162 -17.13 -10.46 -8.68
C LYS A 162 -17.34 -10.15 -10.15
N SER A 163 -17.75 -8.92 -10.45
CA SER A 163 -18.03 -8.49 -11.83
C SER A 163 -16.78 -8.32 -12.71
N LEU A 164 -15.60 -8.28 -12.09
CA LEU A 164 -14.32 -8.06 -12.78
C LEU A 164 -13.46 -9.33 -12.82
N HIS A 165 -13.99 -10.47 -12.35
CA HIS A 165 -13.37 -11.78 -12.36
C HIS A 165 -11.91 -11.77 -11.88
N ARG A 166 -11.66 -11.24 -10.68
CA ARG A 166 -10.33 -11.22 -10.09
C ARG A 166 -10.33 -11.14 -8.57
N ILE A 167 -9.21 -11.54 -7.97
CA ILE A 167 -8.86 -11.24 -6.59
C ILE A 167 -7.78 -10.16 -6.56
N GLU A 168 -7.90 -9.24 -5.62
CA GLU A 168 -6.90 -8.23 -5.29
C GLU A 168 -6.40 -8.50 -3.87
N VAL A 169 -5.11 -8.72 -3.68
CA VAL A 169 -4.47 -8.84 -2.35
C VAL A 169 -3.68 -7.57 -2.08
N LEU A 170 -4.10 -6.82 -1.07
CA LEU A 170 -3.52 -5.56 -0.65
C LEU A 170 -2.72 -5.75 0.63
N VAL A 171 -1.42 -5.49 0.53
CA VAL A 171 -0.46 -5.54 1.62
C VAL A 171 -0.30 -4.14 2.23
N ASP A 172 -0.52 -4.04 3.53
CA ASP A 172 -0.49 -2.80 4.29
C ASP A 172 0.92 -2.39 4.75
N GLN A 173 1.09 -1.08 4.88
CA GLN A 173 2.34 -0.41 5.27
C GLN A 173 3.57 -0.97 4.55
N PRO A 174 3.58 -0.99 3.21
CA PRO A 174 4.68 -1.59 2.45
C PRO A 174 6.02 -0.84 2.65
N THR A 175 5.97 0.43 3.04
CA THR A 175 7.16 1.25 3.33
C THR A 175 7.89 0.84 4.62
N LYS A 176 7.22 0.10 5.51
CA LYS A 176 7.79 -0.42 6.77
C LYS A 176 8.41 -1.81 6.64
N LEU A 177 8.28 -2.45 5.49
CA LEU A 177 8.87 -3.77 5.26
C LEU A 177 10.40 -3.71 5.30
N ARG A 178 11.00 -4.68 5.97
CA ARG A 178 12.45 -4.87 6.06
C ARG A 178 12.78 -6.36 5.89
N PRO A 179 13.92 -6.70 5.25
CA PRO A 179 14.36 -8.09 5.18
C PRO A 179 14.42 -8.75 6.57
N PRO A 180 14.07 -10.06 6.68
CA PRO A 180 13.78 -10.99 5.59
C PRO A 180 12.33 -10.94 5.07
N GLU A 181 11.49 -10.05 5.60
CA GLU A 181 10.11 -9.88 5.14
C GLU A 181 10.08 -9.08 3.83
N THR A 182 9.25 -9.52 2.89
CA THR A 182 9.04 -8.87 1.59
C THR A 182 7.55 -8.79 1.29
N ASN A 183 7.16 -7.90 0.38
CA ASN A 183 5.77 -7.81 -0.10
C ASN A 183 5.25 -9.17 -0.56
N GLU A 184 6.06 -9.89 -1.34
CA GLU A 184 5.68 -11.19 -1.90
C GLU A 184 5.44 -12.22 -0.80
N LYS A 185 6.33 -12.31 0.19
CA LYS A 185 6.13 -13.22 1.34
C LYS A 185 4.87 -12.87 2.11
N ARG A 186 4.56 -11.58 2.28
CA ARG A 186 3.36 -11.13 2.98
C ARG A 186 2.09 -11.44 2.17
N GLY A 187 2.08 -11.18 0.86
CA GLY A 187 1.00 -11.56 -0.05
C GLY A 187 0.72 -13.07 -0.03
N VAL A 188 1.78 -13.89 -0.08
CA VAL A 188 1.68 -15.36 0.02
C VAL A 188 1.14 -15.79 1.38
N ALA A 189 1.59 -15.17 2.48
CA ALA A 189 1.09 -15.49 3.83
C ALA A 189 -0.41 -15.19 3.98
N ILE A 190 -0.88 -14.07 3.42
CA ILE A 190 -2.30 -13.73 3.38
C ILE A 190 -3.10 -14.79 2.62
N LEU A 191 -2.65 -15.16 1.42
CA LEU A 191 -3.29 -16.21 0.63
C LEU A 191 -3.28 -17.56 1.35
N GLY A 192 -2.16 -17.94 1.96
CA GLY A 192 -2.03 -19.18 2.73
C GLY A 192 -2.98 -19.23 3.92
N ARG A 193 -3.27 -18.09 4.54
CA ARG A 193 -4.26 -17.99 5.62
C ARG A 193 -5.69 -18.18 5.15
N LEU A 194 -5.98 -17.91 3.87
CA LEU A 194 -7.32 -18.04 3.29
C LEU A 194 -7.49 -19.31 2.45
N ALA A 195 -6.40 -20.00 2.11
CA ALA A 195 -6.39 -21.14 1.19
C ALA A 195 -7.35 -22.26 1.59
N HIS A 196 -7.58 -22.49 2.88
CA HIS A 196 -8.47 -23.55 3.35
C HIS A 196 -9.97 -23.26 3.17
N TYR A 197 -10.35 -22.03 2.79
CA TYR A 197 -11.76 -21.69 2.59
C TYR A 197 -12.29 -22.11 1.21
N SER A 198 -11.42 -22.35 0.22
CA SER A 198 -11.83 -22.71 -1.13
C SER A 198 -10.68 -23.32 -1.93
N ASP A 199 -10.97 -24.35 -2.73
CA ASP A 199 -10.02 -24.93 -3.68
C ASP A 199 -9.47 -23.87 -4.67
N VAL A 200 -10.26 -22.84 -5.00
CA VAL A 200 -9.82 -21.73 -5.85
C VAL A 200 -8.71 -20.92 -5.16
N LEU A 201 -8.88 -20.59 -3.88
CA LEU A 201 -7.85 -19.89 -3.10
C LEU A 201 -6.63 -20.77 -2.87
N GLN A 202 -6.83 -22.06 -2.63
CA GLN A 202 -5.75 -23.03 -2.52
C GLN A 202 -4.91 -23.09 -3.81
N ALA A 203 -5.57 -23.14 -4.97
CA ALA A 203 -4.91 -23.12 -6.28
C ALA A 203 -4.12 -21.82 -6.49
N ILE A 204 -4.70 -20.66 -6.15
CA ILE A 204 -4.03 -19.35 -6.26
C ILE A 204 -2.82 -19.28 -5.32
N TYR A 205 -2.95 -19.76 -4.09
CA TYR A 205 -1.84 -19.83 -3.13
C TYR A 205 -0.68 -20.70 -3.65
N HIS A 206 -0.97 -21.87 -4.21
CA HIS A 206 0.06 -22.78 -4.73
C HIS A 206 0.70 -22.27 -6.02
N ALA A 207 -0.11 -21.79 -6.97
CA ALA A 207 0.40 -21.25 -8.22
C ALA A 207 1.16 -19.94 -8.00
N ASN A 208 0.70 -19.12 -7.05
CA ASN A 208 1.23 -17.81 -6.70
C ASN A 208 1.73 -17.08 -7.95
N THR A 209 0.86 -16.86 -8.93
CA THR A 209 1.22 -16.20 -10.19
C THR A 209 0.27 -15.03 -10.41
N PRO A 210 0.52 -13.88 -9.76
CA PRO A 210 -0.26 -12.67 -10.02
C PRO A 210 0.01 -12.17 -11.44
N LEU A 211 -0.91 -11.35 -11.95
CA LEU A 211 -0.79 -10.65 -13.23
C LEU A 211 0.57 -9.95 -13.35
N ASN A 212 1.24 -10.11 -14.49
CA ASN A 212 2.51 -9.42 -14.75
C ASN A 212 2.24 -7.94 -15.06
N LEU A 213 2.74 -7.05 -14.20
CA LEU A 213 2.56 -5.61 -14.33
C LEU A 213 3.71 -4.92 -15.08
N ALA A 214 4.70 -5.66 -15.59
CA ALA A 214 5.80 -5.07 -16.34
C ALA A 214 5.34 -4.19 -17.52
N PRO A 215 4.32 -4.58 -18.32
CA PRO A 215 3.81 -3.72 -19.41
C PRO A 215 3.25 -2.38 -18.93
N CYS A 216 2.80 -2.30 -17.67
CA CYS A 216 2.25 -1.06 -17.11
C CYS A 216 3.30 0.05 -16.99
N ILE A 217 4.59 -0.28 -16.87
CA ILE A 217 5.64 0.74 -16.68
C ILE A 217 5.71 1.66 -17.90
N SER A 218 5.92 1.08 -19.08
CA SER A 218 5.93 1.85 -20.33
C SER A 218 4.54 2.35 -20.70
N GLY A 219 3.48 1.55 -20.48
CA GLY A 219 2.11 1.93 -20.79
C GLY A 219 1.67 3.21 -20.05
N LEU A 220 1.88 3.27 -18.74
CA LEU A 220 1.56 4.44 -17.92
C LEU A 220 2.44 5.65 -18.25
N TYR A 221 3.73 5.43 -18.52
CA TYR A 221 4.64 6.51 -18.92
C TYR A 221 4.21 7.14 -20.25
N LEU A 222 3.95 6.34 -21.28
CA LEU A 222 3.65 6.83 -22.63
C LEU A 222 2.23 7.40 -22.79
N ALA A 223 1.29 7.00 -21.93
CA ALA A 223 -0.09 7.43 -22.02
C ALA A 223 -0.28 8.91 -21.59
N LYS A 224 -0.28 9.82 -22.57
CA LYS A 224 -0.41 11.28 -22.35
C LYS A 224 -1.67 11.73 -21.59
N ARG A 225 -2.70 10.89 -21.51
CA ARG A 225 -3.95 11.15 -20.78
C ARG A 225 -3.99 10.52 -19.38
N GLU A 226 -2.97 9.77 -19.01
CA GLU A 226 -2.84 9.21 -17.67
C GLU A 226 -2.11 10.19 -16.77
N GLY A 227 -2.86 10.72 -15.78
CA GLY A 227 -2.35 11.45 -14.62
C GLY A 227 -1.13 12.32 -14.91
N ARG A 228 -0.25 12.40 -13.94
CA ARG A 228 1.03 13.09 -14.02
C ARG A 228 2.12 12.15 -13.58
N VAL A 229 3.22 12.03 -14.33
CA VAL A 229 4.37 11.23 -13.88
C VAL A 229 5.13 12.02 -12.84
N SER A 230 5.04 11.61 -11.57
CA SER A 230 5.64 12.28 -10.42
C SER A 230 6.97 11.67 -9.99
N HIS A 231 7.22 10.41 -10.36
CA HIS A 231 8.51 9.73 -10.24
C HIS A 231 8.79 8.95 -11.51
N LEU A 232 10.03 8.99 -11.97
CA LEU A 232 10.49 8.26 -13.15
C LEU A 232 11.94 7.83 -12.95
N SER A 233 12.21 6.55 -13.11
CA SER A 233 13.56 6.02 -13.29
C SER A 233 13.67 5.31 -14.64
N PHE A 234 14.72 5.62 -15.40
CA PHE A 234 14.90 5.12 -16.76
C PHE A 234 16.37 4.87 -17.11
N ARG A 235 16.58 4.05 -18.13
CA ARG A 235 17.88 3.81 -18.75
C ARG A 235 17.91 4.45 -20.14
N THR A 236 18.98 5.17 -20.43
CA THR A 236 19.24 5.76 -21.77
C THR A 236 19.84 4.71 -22.72
N PRO A 237 19.81 4.94 -24.05
CA PRO A 237 20.45 4.05 -25.02
C PRO A 237 21.96 3.85 -24.79
N THR A 238 22.64 4.85 -24.23
CA THR A 238 24.06 4.78 -23.85
C THR A 238 24.32 4.00 -22.56
N GLY A 239 23.26 3.51 -21.91
CA GLY A 239 23.32 2.73 -20.69
C GLY A 239 23.34 3.54 -19.40
N LEU A 240 23.33 4.88 -19.46
CA LEU A 240 23.25 5.73 -18.28
C LEU A 240 21.86 5.62 -17.62
N VAL A 241 21.88 5.66 -16.29
CA VAL A 241 20.69 5.58 -15.44
C VAL A 241 20.37 6.96 -14.93
N ASN A 242 19.10 7.37 -15.05
CA ASN A 242 18.64 8.64 -14.52
C ASN A 242 17.32 8.47 -13.77
N ARG A 243 17.08 9.38 -12.83
CA ARG A 243 15.90 9.39 -11.96
C ARG A 243 15.43 10.81 -11.72
N GLY A 244 14.11 11.01 -11.78
CA GLY A 244 13.44 12.27 -11.49
C GLY A 244 12.32 12.05 -10.49
N ALA A 245 12.10 13.04 -9.62
CA ALA A 245 10.96 13.09 -8.72
C ALA A 245 10.47 14.54 -8.61
N LYS A 246 9.21 14.78 -8.99
CA LYS A 246 8.56 16.09 -8.85
C LYS A 246 7.14 15.93 -8.31
N ALA A 247 6.86 16.64 -7.23
CA ALA A 247 5.57 16.56 -6.55
C ALA A 247 4.44 17.25 -7.31
N SER A 248 4.72 18.27 -8.13
CA SER A 248 3.69 19.13 -8.76
C SER A 248 3.76 19.22 -10.28
N GLU A 249 4.79 18.67 -10.93
CA GLU A 249 5.03 18.80 -12.37
C GLU A 249 5.15 17.45 -13.06
N ASP A 250 4.72 17.35 -14.31
CA ASP A 250 4.83 16.12 -15.08
C ASP A 250 6.27 15.94 -15.56
N LEU A 251 6.92 14.87 -15.12
CA LEU A 251 8.28 14.55 -15.57
C LEU A 251 8.35 14.28 -17.07
N ARG A 252 7.22 13.99 -17.73
CA ARG A 252 7.14 13.83 -19.19
C ARG A 252 7.29 15.14 -19.95
N VAL A 253 7.06 16.29 -19.33
CA VAL A 253 7.24 17.61 -19.97
C VAL A 253 8.31 18.46 -19.27
N ASP A 254 9.02 17.86 -18.32
CA ASP A 254 10.13 18.51 -17.63
C ASP A 254 11.25 18.85 -18.63
N ALA A 255 11.66 20.11 -18.66
CA ALA A 255 12.61 20.61 -19.65
C ALA A 255 14.00 19.97 -19.55
N PHE A 256 14.44 19.58 -18.34
CA PHE A 256 15.72 18.92 -18.15
C PHE A 256 15.68 17.48 -18.66
N ILE A 257 14.61 16.74 -18.33
CA ILE A 257 14.41 15.37 -18.82
C ILE A 257 14.23 15.36 -20.34
N GLN A 258 13.37 16.22 -20.89
CA GLN A 258 13.12 16.28 -22.33
C GLN A 258 14.36 16.71 -23.11
N GLY A 259 15.08 17.74 -22.65
CA GLY A 259 16.34 18.13 -23.28
C GLY A 259 17.39 17.01 -23.27
N GLY A 260 17.41 16.18 -22.23
CA GLY A 260 18.23 14.98 -22.19
C GLY A 260 17.80 13.92 -23.22
N ILE A 261 16.50 13.62 -23.30
CA ILE A 261 15.90 12.65 -24.24
C ILE A 261 16.14 13.09 -25.69
N ASP A 262 15.98 14.38 -26.01
CA ASP A 262 16.23 14.92 -27.35
C ASP A 262 17.67 14.69 -27.84
N ILE A 263 18.63 14.63 -26.92
CA ILE A 263 20.05 14.38 -27.21
C ILE A 263 20.37 12.89 -27.31
N VAL A 264 19.87 12.07 -26.37
CA VAL A 264 20.28 10.66 -26.25
C VAL A 264 19.37 9.67 -26.96
N GLY A 265 18.18 10.11 -27.39
CA GLY A 265 17.14 9.28 -27.98
C GLY A 265 16.17 8.67 -26.96
N GLU A 266 15.34 7.73 -27.43
CA GLU A 266 14.30 7.08 -26.64
C GLU A 266 14.86 6.36 -25.40
N VAL A 267 14.21 6.54 -24.26
CA VAL A 267 14.63 5.98 -22.97
C VAL A 267 13.73 4.82 -22.55
N THR A 268 14.29 3.86 -21.82
CA THR A 268 13.56 2.70 -21.31
C THR A 268 13.21 2.92 -19.83
N PRO A 269 11.94 3.23 -19.49
CA PRO A 269 11.52 3.36 -18.09
C PRO A 269 11.51 1.99 -17.41
N TYR A 270 11.87 1.96 -16.12
CA TYR A 270 11.82 0.74 -15.31
C TYR A 270 11.15 0.95 -13.95
N ASP A 271 10.89 2.18 -13.54
CA ASP A 271 10.09 2.53 -12.36
C ASP A 271 9.35 3.84 -12.66
N VAL A 272 8.02 3.82 -12.52
CA VAL A 272 7.16 4.97 -12.77
C VAL A 272 6.16 5.14 -11.64
N THR A 273 5.97 6.37 -11.18
CA THR A 273 4.82 6.75 -10.35
C THR A 273 3.94 7.72 -11.11
N VAL A 274 2.67 7.36 -11.28
CA VAL A 274 1.64 8.24 -11.83
C VAL A 274 0.74 8.71 -10.69
N ALA A 275 0.57 10.02 -10.59
CA ALA A 275 -0.32 10.67 -9.66
C ALA A 275 -1.56 11.21 -10.39
N TRP A 276 -2.74 10.99 -9.83
CA TRP A 276 -3.98 11.60 -10.27
C TRP A 276 -4.52 12.50 -9.16
N ASP A 277 -4.56 13.81 -9.41
CA ASP A 277 -5.08 14.78 -8.46
C ASP A 277 -6.61 14.69 -8.31
N SER A 278 -7.28 14.17 -9.34
CA SER A 278 -8.71 13.90 -9.36
C SER A 278 -9.02 12.77 -10.33
N ILE A 279 -9.83 11.81 -9.88
CA ILE A 279 -10.43 10.76 -10.70
C ILE A 279 -11.94 10.79 -10.48
N ILE A 280 -12.73 10.54 -11.53
CA ILE A 280 -14.19 10.52 -11.45
C ILE A 280 -14.62 9.51 -10.37
N ASN A 281 -15.52 9.95 -9.48
CA ASN A 281 -16.04 9.18 -8.34
C ASN A 281 -14.99 8.75 -7.28
N VAL A 282 -13.77 9.30 -7.32
CA VAL A 282 -12.73 9.03 -6.31
C VAL A 282 -12.53 10.28 -5.46
N THR A 283 -12.45 10.08 -4.14
CA THR A 283 -12.21 11.19 -3.21
C THR A 283 -10.71 11.43 -3.03
N GLY A 284 -10.25 12.63 -3.37
CA GLY A 284 -8.85 13.02 -3.18
C GLY A 284 -7.90 12.48 -4.26
N ALA A 285 -6.63 12.80 -4.10
CA ALA A 285 -5.57 12.34 -4.98
C ALA A 285 -5.20 10.89 -4.67
N VAL A 286 -4.77 10.16 -5.69
CA VAL A 286 -4.23 8.81 -5.56
C VAL A 286 -3.04 8.68 -6.50
N SER A 287 -2.01 7.93 -6.11
CA SER A 287 -0.90 7.60 -7.00
C SER A 287 -0.70 6.10 -7.08
N VAL A 288 -0.09 5.65 -8.18
CA VAL A 288 0.39 4.28 -8.31
C VAL A 288 1.84 4.27 -8.73
N GLN A 289 2.65 3.46 -8.07
CA GLN A 289 4.01 3.16 -8.48
C GLN A 289 4.08 1.72 -9.01
N VAL A 290 4.67 1.57 -10.19
CA VAL A 290 4.99 0.26 -10.79
C VAL A 290 6.45 0.30 -11.19
N GLY A 291 7.22 -0.70 -10.76
CA GLY A 291 8.63 -0.73 -11.09
C GLY A 291 9.25 -2.12 -10.95
N MET A 292 10.40 -2.25 -11.58
CA MET A 292 11.30 -3.40 -11.50
C MET A 292 12.69 -2.93 -11.10
N PRO A 293 13.54 -3.78 -10.50
CA PRO A 293 14.96 -3.46 -10.37
C PRO A 293 15.56 -3.23 -11.76
N ILE A 294 16.58 -2.38 -11.86
CA ILE A 294 17.25 -2.10 -13.13
C ILE A 294 17.80 -3.36 -13.82
N SER A 295 18.21 -4.37 -13.04
CA SER A 295 18.63 -5.67 -13.57
C SER A 295 17.52 -6.38 -14.36
N GLY A 296 16.25 -6.06 -14.08
CA GLY A 296 15.10 -6.54 -14.83
C GLY A 296 15.08 -6.08 -16.28
N LEU A 297 15.70 -4.93 -16.62
CA LEU A 297 15.84 -4.48 -18.00
C LEU A 297 16.72 -5.39 -18.87
N ALA A 298 17.54 -6.24 -18.26
CA ALA A 298 18.34 -7.22 -18.98
C ALA A 298 17.57 -8.51 -19.30
N THR A 299 16.30 -8.61 -18.88
CA THR A 299 15.46 -9.79 -19.06
C THR A 299 14.18 -9.42 -19.79
N ASP A 300 13.98 -9.99 -20.98
CA ASP A 300 12.80 -9.71 -21.82
C ASP A 300 11.46 -10.09 -21.15
N SER A 301 11.50 -10.93 -20.11
CA SER A 301 10.34 -11.50 -19.43
C SER A 301 10.29 -11.22 -17.93
N PHE A 302 10.89 -10.11 -17.47
CA PHE A 302 10.83 -9.77 -16.04
C PHE A 302 9.37 -9.66 -15.56
N HIS A 303 9.05 -10.35 -14.46
CA HIS A 303 7.70 -10.42 -13.92
C HIS A 303 7.54 -9.44 -12.76
N VAL A 304 6.86 -8.32 -13.00
CA VAL A 304 6.50 -7.37 -11.93
C VAL A 304 5.21 -7.86 -11.27
N ARG A 305 5.32 -8.29 -10.02
CA ARG A 305 4.25 -9.04 -9.33
C ARG A 305 3.25 -8.15 -8.59
N HIS A 306 3.63 -6.92 -8.28
CA HIS A 306 2.82 -5.97 -7.54
C HIS A 306 3.04 -4.54 -7.99
N ALA A 307 2.07 -3.68 -7.68
CA ALA A 307 2.17 -2.23 -7.75
C ALA A 307 1.92 -1.63 -6.38
N ARG A 308 2.42 -0.42 -6.11
CA ARG A 308 2.09 0.32 -4.90
C ARG A 308 1.03 1.37 -5.17
N ILE A 309 -0.11 1.25 -4.53
CA ILE A 309 -1.11 2.32 -4.45
C ILE A 309 -0.75 3.22 -3.27
N ILE A 310 -0.77 4.54 -3.49
CA ILE A 310 -0.36 5.55 -2.51
C ILE A 310 -1.53 6.52 -2.29
N ASP A 311 -1.81 6.78 -1.00
CA ASP A 311 -2.82 7.75 -0.53
C ASP A 311 -4.25 7.53 -1.03
N ALA A 312 -4.61 6.30 -1.40
CA ALA A 312 -5.98 5.98 -1.80
C ALA A 312 -6.96 6.17 -0.63
N ARG A 313 -8.08 6.85 -0.89
CA ARG A 313 -9.16 7.07 0.08
C ARG A 313 -10.40 6.30 -0.35
N GLY A 314 -10.57 5.14 0.25
CA GLY A 314 -11.71 4.25 0.01
C GLY A 314 -11.51 3.29 -1.17
N ASP A 315 -12.35 2.26 -1.18
CA ASP A 315 -12.26 1.11 -2.08
C ASP A 315 -12.41 1.46 -3.57
N ASN A 316 -13.20 2.50 -3.88
CA ASN A 316 -13.36 2.93 -5.28
C ASN A 316 -12.05 3.48 -5.87
N ALA A 317 -11.23 4.15 -5.06
CA ALA A 317 -9.92 4.64 -5.49
C ALA A 317 -9.01 3.46 -5.91
N VAL A 318 -8.98 2.41 -5.08
CA VAL A 318 -8.26 1.17 -5.39
C VAL A 318 -8.80 0.56 -6.68
N THR A 319 -10.11 0.36 -6.77
CA THR A 319 -10.74 -0.30 -7.93
C THR A 319 -10.40 0.41 -9.24
N VAL A 320 -10.50 1.74 -9.28
CA VAL A 320 -10.20 2.50 -10.51
C VAL A 320 -8.72 2.41 -10.89
N VAL A 321 -7.81 2.51 -9.93
CA VAL A 321 -6.37 2.38 -10.19
C VAL A 321 -6.03 0.97 -10.67
N VAL A 322 -6.58 -0.07 -10.04
CA VAL A 322 -6.34 -1.46 -10.44
C VAL A 322 -6.91 -1.73 -11.83
N ASN A 323 -8.08 -1.20 -12.17
CA ASN A 323 -8.63 -1.34 -13.52
C ASN A 323 -7.70 -0.75 -14.58
N LYS A 324 -7.05 0.39 -14.29
CA LYS A 324 -6.02 0.96 -15.18
C LYS A 324 -4.84 0.01 -15.31
N LEU A 325 -4.29 -0.50 -14.21
CA LEU A 325 -3.17 -1.46 -14.24
C LEU A 325 -3.51 -2.70 -15.07
N VAL A 326 -4.67 -3.31 -14.83
CA VAL A 326 -5.14 -4.49 -15.59
C VAL A 326 -5.24 -4.17 -17.08
N SER A 327 -5.76 -2.99 -17.44
CA SER A 327 -5.88 -2.60 -18.86
C SER A 327 -4.54 -2.49 -19.58
N TYR A 328 -3.46 -2.07 -18.90
CA TYR A 328 -2.13 -2.01 -19.50
C TYR A 328 -1.40 -3.36 -19.45
N ALA A 329 -1.66 -4.19 -18.46
CA ALA A 329 -1.04 -5.51 -18.31
C ALA A 329 -1.60 -6.57 -19.27
N SER A 330 -2.81 -6.36 -19.80
CA SER A 330 -3.48 -7.28 -20.74
C SER A 330 -3.32 -6.91 -22.22
N ASN A 331 -2.60 -5.83 -22.54
CA ASN A 331 -2.24 -5.43 -23.90
C ASN A 331 -0.83 -5.93 -24.26
#